data_AF-A0A1F4BP66-F1
#
_entry.id   AF-A0A1F4BP66-F1
#
_cell.length_a   1.000
_cell.length_b   1.000
_cell.length_c   1.000
_cell.angle_alpha   90.00
_cell.angle_beta   90.00
_cell.angle_gamma   90.00
#
_symmetry.space_group_name_H-M   'P 1'
#
loop_
_entity.id
_entity.type
_entity.pdbx_description
1 polymer ?
#
loop_
_entity_poly.entity_id
_entity_poly.type
_entity_poly.pdbx_seq_one_letter_code
_entity_poly.pdbx_strand_id
1 'polypeptide(L)'
;MNQELASIVKSMYIRKRKPIIAQWEIGELLKKDPDIDSSHIKSFGQTFCRVLGKPVYQSTRSFLDKVAAYCRRKSVKRVLVIAQWFHYARCVNEVKRVGLKPVVDQETMPKSFCTEKFGQLWTSSEERHVLHTLISSLTKHREEENKKWKEG
;
A
#
# COMPACT_ATOMS: atom_id res chain seq x y z
N MET A 1 -10.39 -9.09 1.09
CA MET A 1 -9.37 -8.02 1.13
C MET A 1 -9.70 -6.77 0.31
N ASN A 2 -9.60 -6.74 -1.04
CA ASN A 2 -9.79 -5.48 -1.80
C ASN A 2 -11.16 -4.81 -1.56
N GLN A 3 -12.23 -5.61 -1.42
CA GLN A 3 -13.56 -5.10 -1.09
C GLN A 3 -13.63 -4.51 0.33
N GLU A 4 -12.99 -5.14 1.32
CA GLU A 4 -12.94 -4.62 2.69
C GLU A 4 -12.18 -3.29 2.76
N LEU A 5 -11.03 -3.20 2.08
CA LEU A 5 -10.27 -1.95 1.96
C LEU A 5 -11.10 -0.87 1.27
N ALA A 6 -11.80 -1.20 0.18
CA ALA A 6 -12.70 -0.26 -0.49
C ALA A 6 -13.84 0.22 0.42
N SER A 7 -14.42 -0.67 1.24
CA SER A 7 -15.45 -0.32 2.21
C SER A 7 -14.94 0.68 3.26
N ILE A 8 -13.75 0.45 3.81
CA ILE A 8 -13.11 1.38 4.76
C ILE A 8 -12.84 2.73 4.10
N VAL A 9 -12.30 2.74 2.89
CA VAL A 9 -12.06 3.97 2.11
C VAL A 9 -13.38 4.72 1.89
N LYS A 10 -14.46 4.02 1.54
CA LYS A 10 -15.80 4.60 1.39
C LYS A 10 -16.28 5.25 2.69
N SER A 11 -16.23 4.53 3.82
CA SER A 11 -16.65 5.07 5.11
C SER A 11 -15.86 6.32 5.49
N MET A 12 -14.55 6.34 5.23
CA MET A 12 -13.70 7.52 5.48
C MET A 12 -14.01 8.67 4.52
N TYR A 13 -14.28 8.36 3.25
CA TYR A 13 -14.61 9.34 2.22
C TYR A 13 -15.94 10.04 2.51
N ILE A 14 -16.98 9.30 2.87
CA ILE A 14 -18.30 9.88 3.22
C ILE A 14 -18.14 10.91 4.34
N ARG A 15 -17.29 10.63 5.34
CA ARG A 15 -17.07 11.50 6.50
C ARG A 15 -16.20 12.74 6.20
N LYS A 16 -15.17 12.61 5.36
CA LYS A 16 -14.15 13.68 5.18
C LYS A 16 -14.09 14.30 3.78
N ARG A 17 -14.69 13.65 2.79
CA ARG A 17 -14.71 14.02 1.36
C ARG A 17 -13.33 14.42 0.81
N LYS A 18 -12.29 13.64 1.16
CA LYS A 18 -10.90 13.87 0.71
C LYS A 18 -10.59 13.06 -0.55
N PRO A 19 -9.71 13.56 -1.44
CA PRO A 19 -9.27 12.80 -2.61
C PRO A 19 -8.67 11.44 -2.24
N ILE A 20 -8.96 10.44 -3.05
CA ILE A 20 -8.53 9.06 -2.86
C ILE A 20 -7.43 8.75 -3.87
N ILE A 21 -6.33 8.16 -3.40
CA ILE A 21 -5.28 7.60 -4.24
C ILE A 21 -5.21 6.10 -3.96
N ALA A 22 -5.45 5.27 -4.97
CA ALA A 22 -5.62 3.83 -4.79
C ALA A 22 -4.85 3.02 -5.84
N GLN A 23 -4.48 1.78 -5.49
CA GLN A 23 -4.12 0.77 -6.48
C GLN A 23 -5.33 0.46 -7.37
N TRP A 24 -5.10 0.11 -8.63
CA TRP A 24 -6.18 0.00 -9.61
C TRP A 24 -7.32 -0.93 -9.19
N GLU A 25 -7.04 -2.08 -8.55
CA GLU A 25 -8.10 -3.01 -8.15
C GLU A 25 -9.10 -2.34 -7.20
N ILE A 26 -8.60 -1.59 -6.21
CA ILE A 26 -9.42 -0.86 -5.25
C ILE A 26 -10.05 0.37 -5.91
N GLY A 27 -9.29 1.07 -6.76
CA GLY A 27 -9.77 2.25 -7.47
C GLY A 27 -10.95 1.95 -8.40
N GLU A 28 -10.93 0.82 -9.11
CA GLU A 28 -12.03 0.39 -9.98
C GLU A 28 -13.27 -0.03 -9.18
N LEU A 29 -13.11 -0.61 -8.00
CA LEU A 29 -14.24 -0.87 -7.09
C LEU A 29 -14.88 0.45 -6.63
N LEU A 30 -14.07 1.43 -6.24
CA LEU A 30 -14.55 2.71 -5.72
C LEU A 30 -15.20 3.58 -6.81
N LYS A 31 -14.71 3.55 -8.05
CA LYS A 31 -15.31 4.31 -9.17
C LYS A 31 -16.72 3.83 -9.55
N LYS A 32 -17.04 2.56 -9.26
CA LYS A 32 -18.36 1.99 -9.49
C LYS A 32 -19.34 2.31 -8.37
N ASP A 33 -18.86 2.88 -7.26
CA ASP A 33 -19.69 3.21 -6.12
C ASP A 33 -20.36 4.58 -6.32
N PRO A 34 -21.71 4.67 -6.29
CA PRO A 34 -22.43 5.92 -6.55
C PRO A 34 -22.21 6.99 -5.47
N ASP A 35 -21.78 6.61 -4.26
CA ASP A 35 -21.58 7.56 -3.15
C ASP A 35 -20.24 8.31 -3.24
N ILE A 36 -19.37 7.91 -4.18
CA ILE A 36 -18.02 8.43 -4.36
C ILE A 36 -17.92 9.16 -5.69
N ASP A 37 -17.60 10.45 -5.62
CA ASP A 37 -17.29 11.22 -6.84
C ASP A 37 -16.03 10.64 -7.49
N SER A 38 -16.20 10.07 -8.68
CA SER A 38 -15.12 9.49 -9.48
C SER A 38 -14.00 10.49 -9.79
N SER A 39 -14.28 11.80 -9.82
CA SER A 39 -13.29 12.85 -10.04
C SER A 39 -12.27 12.94 -8.89
N HIS A 40 -12.65 12.49 -7.70
CA HIS A 40 -11.79 12.45 -6.51
C HIS A 40 -10.91 11.19 -6.45
N ILE A 41 -11.06 10.24 -7.37
CA ILE A 41 -10.32 8.98 -7.36
C ILE A 41 -9.17 9.05 -8.37
N LYS A 42 -7.93 8.99 -7.86
CA LYS A 42 -6.75 8.70 -8.68
C LYS A 42 -6.32 7.25 -8.48
N SER A 43 -6.51 6.42 -9.50
CA SER A 43 -5.98 5.04 -9.47
C SER A 43 -4.68 4.91 -10.25
N PHE A 44 -3.76 4.06 -9.75
CA PHE A 44 -2.56 3.66 -10.46
C PHE A 44 -2.60 2.15 -10.72
N GLY A 45 -2.56 1.77 -12.00
CA GLY A 45 -2.52 0.38 -12.45
C GLY A 45 -1.13 -0.13 -12.71
N GLN A 46 -1.06 -1.43 -13.02
CA GLN A 46 0.17 -2.16 -13.35
C GLN A 46 0.90 -1.52 -14.53
N THR A 47 2.22 -1.70 -14.57
CA THR A 47 3.03 -1.24 -15.70
C THR A 47 3.18 -2.41 -16.67
N PHE A 48 2.93 -2.23 -17.96
CA PHE A 48 3.07 -3.32 -18.92
C PHE A 48 4.52 -3.45 -19.38
N CYS A 49 5.16 -4.60 -19.16
CA CYS A 49 6.48 -4.87 -19.71
C CYS A 49 6.33 -5.40 -21.13
N ARG A 50 6.60 -4.53 -22.13
CA ARG A 50 6.51 -4.90 -23.55
C ARG A 50 7.44 -6.04 -23.93
N VAL A 51 8.60 -6.15 -23.27
CA VAL A 51 9.59 -7.20 -23.52
C VAL A 51 9.09 -8.59 -23.08
N LEU A 52 8.41 -8.66 -21.94
CA LEU A 52 7.91 -9.92 -21.38
C LEU A 52 6.47 -10.25 -21.81
N GLY A 53 5.78 -9.32 -22.49
CA GLY A 53 4.37 -9.44 -22.86
C GLY A 53 3.44 -9.62 -21.66
N LYS A 54 3.88 -9.25 -20.45
CA LYS A 54 3.17 -9.51 -19.20
C LYS A 54 3.05 -8.23 -18.37
N PRO A 55 1.95 -8.07 -17.63
CA PRO A 55 1.80 -6.94 -16.74
C PRO A 55 2.68 -7.16 -15.50
N VAL A 56 3.44 -6.13 -15.12
CA VAL A 56 4.31 -6.17 -13.94
C VAL A 56 3.53 -5.65 -12.75
N TYR A 57 3.27 -6.56 -11.82
CA TYR A 57 2.64 -6.22 -10.55
C TYR A 57 3.49 -5.20 -9.79
N GLN A 58 2.86 -4.14 -9.30
CA GLN A 58 3.60 -3.09 -8.61
C GLN A 58 3.82 -3.47 -7.15
N SER A 59 5.09 -3.40 -6.75
CA SER A 59 5.43 -3.41 -5.33
C SER A 59 4.83 -2.20 -4.62
N THR A 60 4.67 -2.29 -3.29
CA THR A 60 4.26 -1.16 -2.44
C THR A 60 5.09 0.09 -2.72
N ARG A 61 6.40 -0.08 -2.92
CA ARG A 61 7.33 1.02 -3.21
C ARG A 61 7.06 1.65 -4.58
N SER A 62 6.94 0.84 -5.63
CA SER A 62 6.66 1.33 -6.99
C SER A 62 5.33 2.08 -7.08
N PHE A 63 4.32 1.63 -6.33
CA PHE A 63 3.06 2.35 -6.20
C PHE A 63 3.27 3.69 -5.48
N LEU A 64 3.94 3.69 -4.33
CA LEU A 64 4.17 4.90 -3.53
C LEU A 64 5.02 5.96 -4.23
N ASP A 65 5.96 5.57 -5.11
CA ASP A 65 6.71 6.52 -5.93
C ASP A 65 5.77 7.34 -6.84
N LYS A 66 4.74 6.68 -7.41
CA LYS A 66 3.71 7.36 -8.21
C LYS A 66 2.80 8.23 -7.36
N VAL A 67 2.43 7.77 -6.16
CA VAL A 67 1.67 8.55 -5.18
C VAL A 67 2.43 9.82 -4.80
N ALA A 68 3.72 9.70 -4.46
CA ALA A 68 4.56 10.83 -4.08
C ALA A 68 4.72 11.84 -5.23
N ALA A 69 4.88 11.38 -6.47
CA ALA A 69 4.92 12.26 -7.64
C ALA A 69 3.59 13.03 -7.81
N TYR A 70 2.45 12.37 -7.65
CA TYR A 70 1.14 13.01 -7.71
C TYR A 70 0.92 14.01 -6.59
N CYS A 71 1.22 13.62 -5.34
CA CYS A 71 1.09 14.48 -4.17
C CYS A 71 1.97 15.73 -4.28
N ARG A 72 3.20 15.63 -4.78
CA ARG A 72 4.07 16.79 -5.03
C ARG A 72 3.45 17.80 -5.99
N ARG A 73 2.85 17.34 -7.09
CA ARG A 73 2.17 18.23 -8.07
C ARG A 73 0.93 18.90 -7.49
N LYS A 74 0.33 18.33 -6.44
CA LYS A 74 -0.87 18.84 -5.76
C LYS A 74 -0.54 19.56 -4.44
N SER A 75 0.74 19.73 -4.11
CA SER A 75 1.20 20.28 -2.83
C SER A 75 0.63 19.55 -1.59
N VAL A 76 0.31 18.27 -1.72
CA VAL A 76 -0.19 17.43 -0.64
C VAL A 76 0.99 16.80 0.09
N LYS A 77 1.12 17.07 1.39
CA LYS A 77 2.18 16.49 2.24
C LYS A 77 1.69 15.42 3.21
N ARG A 78 0.40 15.40 3.54
CA ARG A 78 -0.18 14.47 4.54
C ARG A 78 -1.13 13.50 3.86
N VAL A 79 -0.98 12.21 4.15
CA VAL A 79 -1.83 11.14 3.59
C VAL A 79 -2.30 10.21 4.69
N LEU A 80 -3.59 9.87 4.69
CA LEU A 80 -4.10 8.76 5.50
C LEU A 80 -3.77 7.46 4.79
N VAL A 81 -3.09 6.55 5.48
CA VAL A 81 -2.78 5.23 4.94
C VAL A 81 -3.94 4.31 5.26
N ILE A 82 -4.49 3.67 4.23
CA ILE A 82 -5.44 2.56 4.36
C ILE A 82 -4.78 1.33 3.75
N ALA A 83 -4.55 0.31 4.57
CA ALA A 83 -3.90 -0.93 4.17
C ALA A 83 -4.35 -2.07 5.09
N GLN A 84 -4.11 -3.30 4.69
CA GLN A 84 -4.34 -4.47 5.54
C GLN A 84 -3.49 -4.38 6.82
N TRP A 85 -4.02 -4.86 7.95
CA TRP A 85 -3.40 -4.72 9.29
C TRP A 85 -1.93 -5.10 9.36
N PHE A 86 -1.59 -6.31 8.90
CA PHE A 86 -0.25 -6.88 8.93
C PHE A 86 0.70 -6.22 7.93
N HIS A 87 0.16 -5.54 6.91
CA HIS A 87 0.94 -4.76 5.93
C HIS A 87 1.05 -3.28 6.32
N TYR A 88 0.27 -2.82 7.30
CA TYR A 88 0.08 -1.41 7.61
C TYR A 88 1.38 -0.69 7.96
N ALA A 89 2.13 -1.23 8.92
CA ALA A 89 3.38 -0.63 9.40
C ALA A 89 4.40 -0.46 8.27
N ARG A 90 4.48 -1.43 7.36
CA ARG A 90 5.34 -1.36 6.18
C ARG A 90 4.88 -0.25 5.22
N CYS A 91 3.59 -0.13 4.93
CA CYS A 91 3.06 0.95 4.11
C CYS A 91 3.35 2.32 4.72
N VAL A 92 3.17 2.49 6.04
CA VAL A 92 3.49 3.74 6.76
C VAL A 92 4.96 4.10 6.64
N ASN A 93 5.87 3.12 6.79
CA ASN A 93 7.31 3.36 6.67
C ASN A 93 7.72 3.74 5.24
N GLU A 94 7.17 3.07 4.24
CA GLU A 94 7.43 3.44 2.84
C GLU A 94 6.85 4.82 2.49
N VAL A 95 5.69 5.21 3.05
CA VAL A 95 5.14 6.57 2.90
C VAL A 95 6.11 7.63 3.44
N LYS A 96 6.69 7.40 4.62
CA LYS A 96 7.73 8.29 5.19
C LYS A 96 8.95 8.35 4.27
N ARG A 97 9.39 7.20 3.76
CA ARG A 97 10.56 7.07 2.88
C ARG A 97 10.43 7.87 1.59
N VAL A 98 9.23 7.97 1.03
CA VAL A 98 8.95 8.79 -0.17
C VAL A 98 8.69 10.27 0.13
N GLY A 99 8.91 10.72 1.37
CA GLY A 99 8.82 12.13 1.76
C GLY A 99 7.40 12.62 2.05
N LEU A 100 6.44 11.73 2.28
CA LEU A 100 5.08 12.06 2.70
C LEU A 100 4.92 11.85 4.22
N LYS A 101 4.01 12.60 4.83
CA LYS A 101 3.66 12.48 6.26
C LYS A 101 2.43 11.58 6.42
N PRO A 102 2.58 10.35 6.91
CA PRO A 102 1.43 9.47 7.14
C PRO A 102 0.59 9.99 8.31
N VAL A 103 -0.72 9.91 8.16
CA VAL A 103 -1.69 9.92 9.25
C VAL A 103 -1.99 8.45 9.56
N VAL A 104 -1.82 8.08 10.83
CA VAL A 104 -1.93 6.70 11.29
C VAL A 104 -3.26 6.44 11.98
N ASP A 105 -3.87 5.31 11.63
CA ASP A 105 -5.13 4.78 12.16
C ASP A 105 -5.12 3.26 11.89
N GLN A 106 -4.25 2.54 12.60
CA GLN A 106 -4.07 1.10 12.37
C GLN A 106 -5.30 0.33 12.87
N GLU A 107 -5.90 0.72 14.00
CA GLU A 107 -7.02 0.02 14.66
C GLU A 107 -8.23 -0.23 13.75
N THR A 108 -8.47 0.64 12.77
CA THR A 108 -9.59 0.54 11.82
C THR A 108 -9.30 -0.31 10.59
N MET A 109 -8.09 -0.86 10.47
CA MET A 109 -7.66 -1.64 9.31
C MET A 109 -8.16 -3.09 9.37
N PRO A 110 -8.41 -3.74 8.21
CA PRO A 110 -8.91 -5.10 8.19
C PRO A 110 -7.82 -6.07 8.66
N LYS A 111 -8.17 -6.91 9.63
CA LYS A 111 -7.29 -7.93 10.23
C LYS A 111 -7.39 -9.30 9.54
N SER A 112 -8.32 -9.46 8.60
CA SER A 112 -8.44 -10.66 7.79
C SER A 112 -7.17 -10.89 6.95
N PHE A 113 -6.85 -12.15 6.72
CA PHE A 113 -5.80 -12.54 5.77
C PHE A 113 -6.39 -12.61 4.35
N CYS A 114 -5.54 -12.39 3.35
CA CYS A 114 -5.90 -12.57 1.96
C CYS A 114 -6.17 -14.06 1.67
N THR A 115 -7.15 -14.36 0.82
CA THR A 115 -7.28 -15.73 0.30
C THR A 115 -6.07 -16.05 -0.60
N GLU A 116 -5.56 -17.27 -0.58
CA GLU A 116 -4.31 -17.66 -1.28
C GLU A 116 -4.31 -17.33 -2.79
N LYS A 117 -5.49 -17.14 -3.40
CA LYS A 117 -5.65 -16.81 -4.82
C LYS A 117 -5.31 -15.36 -5.16
N PHE A 118 -5.24 -14.45 -4.18
CA PHE A 118 -5.07 -13.01 -4.45
C PHE A 118 -4.18 -12.34 -3.39
N GLY A 119 -3.18 -11.56 -3.83
CA GLY A 119 -2.33 -10.76 -2.93
C GLY A 119 -0.91 -11.30 -2.77
N GLN A 120 -0.17 -10.76 -1.80
CA GLN A 120 1.18 -11.22 -1.49
C GLN A 120 1.09 -12.48 -0.61
N LEU A 121 1.83 -13.54 -0.95
CA LEU A 121 1.74 -14.85 -0.28
C LEU A 121 1.86 -14.77 1.25
N TRP A 122 2.70 -13.88 1.77
CA TRP A 122 2.89 -13.71 3.21
C TRP A 122 1.71 -13.03 3.93
N THR A 123 0.73 -12.52 3.19
CA THR A 123 -0.52 -11.98 3.75
C THR A 123 -1.67 -12.99 3.74
N SER A 124 -1.42 -14.26 3.40
CA SER A 124 -2.48 -15.27 3.27
C SER A 124 -2.76 -16.07 4.53
N SER A 125 -1.85 -16.07 5.52
CA SER A 125 -2.05 -16.69 6.82
C SER A 125 -1.13 -16.06 7.86
N GLU A 126 -1.42 -16.31 9.14
CA GLU A 126 -0.62 -15.80 10.26
C GLU A 126 0.78 -16.40 10.26
N GLU A 127 0.90 -17.72 10.07
CA GLU A 127 2.17 -18.42 10.07
C GLU A 127 3.09 -17.87 8.97
N ARG A 128 2.53 -17.63 7.77
CA ARG A 128 3.29 -17.04 6.66
C ARG A 128 3.68 -15.60 6.92
N HIS A 129 2.83 -14.82 7.59
CA HIS A 129 3.16 -13.45 7.99
C HIS A 129 4.31 -13.42 9.01
N VAL A 130 4.27 -14.28 10.03
CA VAL A 130 5.31 -14.40 11.04
C VAL A 130 6.64 -14.83 10.40
N LEU A 131 6.62 -15.89 9.59
CA LEU A 131 7.82 -16.37 8.88
C LEU A 131 8.43 -15.27 8.01
N HIS A 132 7.62 -14.57 7.21
CA HIS A 132 8.10 -13.48 6.38
C HIS A 132 8.70 -12.33 7.20
N THR A 133 8.09 -12.01 8.35
CA THR A 133 8.59 -10.95 9.25
C THR A 133 9.93 -11.32 9.86
N LEU A 134 10.11 -12.57 10.30
CA LEU A 134 11.39 -13.09 10.79
C LEU A 134 12.47 -13.04 9.71
N ILE A 135 12.18 -13.58 8.52
CA ILE A 135 13.13 -13.59 7.39
C ILE A 135 13.53 -12.16 6.99
N SER A 136 12.56 -11.25 6.91
CA SER A 136 12.81 -9.84 6.58
C SER A 136 13.67 -9.15 7.63
N SER A 137 13.41 -9.42 8.91
CA SER A 137 14.16 -8.82 10.02
C SER A 137 15.61 -9.34 10.06
N LEU A 138 15.81 -10.64 9.89
CA LEU A 138 17.14 -11.26 9.80
C LEU A 138 17.93 -10.73 8.60
N THR A 139 17.26 -10.59 7.43
CA THR A 139 17.89 -10.04 6.23
C THR A 139 18.36 -8.60 6.46
N LYS A 140 17.49 -7.76 7.05
CA LYS A 140 17.82 -6.37 7.38
C LYS A 140 18.97 -6.28 8.39
N HIS A 141 18.93 -7.09 9.44
CA HIS A 141 20.02 -7.13 10.42
C HIS A 141 21.36 -7.50 9.77
N ARG A 142 21.36 -8.52 8.91
CA ARG A 142 22.56 -8.91 8.15
C ARG A 142 23.08 -7.78 7.25
N GLU A 143 22.20 -7.03 6.59
CA GLU A 143 22.59 -5.89 5.76
C GLU A 143 23.22 -4.76 6.59
N GLU A 144 22.66 -4.47 7.77
CA GLU A 144 23.19 -3.46 8.70
C GLU A 144 24.56 -3.86 9.24
N GLU A 145 24.74 -5.12 9.65
CA GLU A 145 26.03 -5.63 10.11
C GLU A 145 27.07 -5.59 8.98
N ASN A 146 26.74 -6.09 7.80
CA ASN A 146 27.64 -6.05 6.64
C ASN A 146 28.08 -4.63 6.27
N LYS A 147 27.22 -3.63 6.49
CA LYS A 147 27.57 -2.23 6.27
C LYS A 147 28.61 -1.74 7.28
N LYS A 148 28.45 -2.06 8.57
CA LYS A 148 29.44 -1.72 9.61
C LYS A 148 30.82 -2.32 9.30
N TRP A 149 30.86 -3.57 8.86
CA TRP A 149 32.11 -4.26 8.49
C TRP A 149 32.81 -3.67 7.25
N LYS A 150 32.09 -2.96 6.37
CA LYS A 150 32.69 -2.32 5.19
C LYS A 150 33.16 -0.89 5.45
N GLU A 151 32.68 -0.28 6.53
CA GLU A 151 32.96 1.12 6.88
C GLU A 151 34.02 1.25 8.00
N GLY A 152 34.42 0.15 8.65
CA GLY A 152 35.52 0.07 9.62
C GLY A 152 36.72 -0.66 9.06
#